data_AF-A0A2D0L250-F1
#
_entry.id   AF-A0A2D0L250-F1
#
_cell.length_a   1.000
_cell.length_b   1.000
_cell.length_c   1.000
_cell.angle_alpha   90.00
_cell.angle_beta   90.00
_cell.angle_gamma   90.00
#
_symmetry.space_group_name_H-M   'P 1'
#
loop_
_entity.id
_entity.type
_entity.pdbx_description
1 polymer ?
#
loop_
_entity_poly.entity_id
_entity_poly.type
_entity_poly.pdbx_seq_one_letter_code
_entity_poly.pdbx_strand_id
1 'polypeptide(L)'
;MAGKMGFSLPKTGNLIIGQSFLFTVTLTSNENIDDNSTISFYGNESITVPLDDIPLVIESNKKKATATVTLTVSNTLLENEKISFRVKTSLNGFQSNILQYTAKKIDPDSLRLNVDNSFLSIPISFNVSQVGSILTKIHTVIRDEDGGVLSGVPVFIKSNIVNQLEEVDIYHKDKVTRIDINEFINYQGFFVNSDEKGVLEFYIFPKKSLSLVIQLSSIIPNSTDFKFAKKPIFIIVDDVKIYRQPLIVVTAIGDNLTSNGESKFWVDISPCDDYELGDFLLFFVNNEYKSYSRILNINQHNPCLMELPYFILNKDELSKLSYLLIKSSGNVIAKSSHADVIYRGRPNKPWTDIYRMYEPCQVYSSSDEIIEQGGSIINNNTSDHAKNPDDAGLFVRIIGTNDNSDGSKVKLGSKVFLTLYINSSTRTVKHVFTDNMPYQPDKIGGKTATLKFNIPYELLKNNLAFPYSDGEIFFDYQIGHDDDSDVTYGGIWSGYIVIF
;
A
#
# COMPACT_ATOMS: atom_id res chain seq x y z
N MET A 1 -22.16 -31.54 -30.45
CA MET A 1 -21.61 -30.83 -29.29
C MET A 1 -20.72 -29.66 -29.71
N ALA A 2 -21.09 -28.43 -29.34
CA ALA A 2 -20.23 -27.26 -29.45
C ALA A 2 -19.91 -26.77 -28.02
N GLY A 3 -18.75 -27.20 -27.52
CA GLY A 3 -18.31 -26.90 -26.15
C GLY A 3 -17.33 -25.73 -26.09
N LYS A 4 -17.37 -24.96 -24.99
CA LYS A 4 -16.39 -23.93 -24.68
C LYS A 4 -15.62 -24.29 -23.41
N MET A 5 -14.29 -24.26 -23.52
CA MET A 5 -13.36 -24.42 -22.40
C MET A 5 -12.86 -23.04 -21.93
N GLY A 6 -13.03 -22.75 -20.65
CA GLY A 6 -12.55 -21.55 -19.96
C GLY A 6 -11.54 -21.89 -18.87
N PHE A 7 -10.76 -20.90 -18.43
CA PHE A 7 -9.67 -21.07 -17.48
C PHE A 7 -9.70 -19.97 -16.41
N SER A 8 -9.22 -20.27 -15.21
CA SER A 8 -9.04 -19.26 -14.15
C SER A 8 -7.88 -18.29 -14.42
N LEU A 9 -6.98 -18.62 -15.35
CA LEU A 9 -5.89 -17.74 -15.80
C LEU A 9 -6.12 -17.27 -17.25
N PRO A 10 -5.61 -16.09 -17.62
CA PRO A 10 -5.60 -15.67 -19.02
C PRO A 10 -4.77 -16.63 -19.87
N LYS A 11 -5.06 -16.75 -21.16
CA LYS A 11 -4.31 -17.65 -22.07
C LYS A 11 -2.83 -17.25 -22.21
N THR A 12 -2.53 -15.98 -21.97
CA THR A 12 -1.20 -15.40 -22.00
C THR A 12 -0.96 -14.49 -20.81
N GLY A 13 0.28 -14.39 -20.35
CA GLY A 13 0.66 -13.51 -19.25
C GLY A 13 2.01 -13.88 -18.65
N ASN A 14 2.17 -13.62 -17.37
CA ASN A 14 3.37 -13.88 -16.60
C ASN A 14 3.09 -14.89 -15.49
N LEU A 15 4.09 -15.71 -15.18
CA LEU A 15 4.08 -16.57 -14.00
C LEU A 15 5.42 -16.42 -13.28
N ILE A 16 5.39 -16.46 -11.95
CA ILE A 16 6.59 -16.30 -11.14
C ILE A 16 7.33 -17.64 -11.04
N ILE A 17 8.65 -17.60 -11.18
CA ILE A 17 9.51 -18.78 -11.07
C ILE A 17 9.30 -19.46 -9.70
N GLY A 18 9.10 -20.79 -9.70
CA GLY A 18 8.85 -21.56 -8.47
C GLY A 18 7.44 -21.45 -7.87
N GLN A 19 6.58 -20.56 -8.37
CA GLN A 19 5.26 -20.34 -7.76
C GLN A 19 4.35 -21.57 -7.89
N SER A 20 3.47 -21.76 -6.91
CA SER A 20 2.36 -22.72 -6.99
C SER A 20 1.01 -22.03 -6.87
N PHE A 21 0.02 -22.45 -7.65
CA PHE A 21 -1.30 -21.83 -7.70
C PHE A 21 -2.40 -22.81 -8.10
N LEU A 22 -3.64 -22.44 -7.79
CA LEU A 22 -4.82 -23.17 -8.24
C LEU A 22 -5.20 -22.76 -9.67
N PHE A 23 -5.35 -23.77 -10.53
CA PHE A 23 -5.81 -23.62 -11.90
C PHE A 23 -7.14 -24.34 -12.09
N THR A 24 -8.16 -23.59 -12.46
CA THR A 24 -9.51 -24.13 -12.70
C THR A 24 -9.81 -24.16 -14.19
N VAL A 25 -10.22 -25.33 -14.68
CA VAL A 25 -10.78 -25.51 -16.03
C VAL A 25 -12.29 -25.56 -15.91
N THR A 26 -13.00 -24.74 -16.68
CA THR A 26 -14.46 -24.75 -16.77
C THR A 26 -14.89 -25.18 -18.16
N LEU A 27 -15.67 -26.25 -18.26
CA LEU A 27 -16.32 -26.67 -19.49
C LEU A 27 -17.77 -26.20 -19.47
N THR A 28 -18.21 -25.61 -20.58
CA THR A 28 -19.61 -25.23 -20.82
C THR A 28 -20.07 -25.84 -22.13
N SER A 29 -21.25 -26.45 -22.13
CA SER A 29 -21.81 -27.13 -23.29
C SER A 29 -23.32 -26.90 -23.39
N ASN A 30 -23.81 -26.92 -24.62
CA ASN A 30 -25.24 -26.98 -24.92
C ASN A 30 -25.82 -28.41 -24.77
N GLU A 31 -24.96 -29.43 -24.75
CA GLU A 31 -25.32 -30.84 -24.51
C GLU A 31 -24.91 -31.29 -23.10
N ASN A 32 -25.43 -32.43 -22.64
CA ASN A 32 -25.06 -32.95 -21.33
C ASN A 32 -23.61 -33.42 -21.34
N ILE A 33 -22.87 -33.06 -20.31
CA ILE A 33 -21.51 -33.53 -20.03
C ILE A 33 -21.62 -34.90 -19.34
N ASP A 34 -20.82 -35.86 -19.79
CA ASP A 34 -20.78 -37.22 -19.23
C ASP A 34 -20.07 -37.22 -17.87
N ASP A 35 -20.60 -38.01 -16.93
CA ASP A 35 -20.14 -38.12 -15.54
C ASP A 35 -18.70 -38.66 -15.43
N ASN A 36 -18.21 -39.36 -16.46
CA ASN A 36 -16.83 -39.88 -16.53
C ASN A 36 -15.86 -38.97 -17.30
N SER A 37 -16.24 -37.73 -17.58
CA SER A 37 -15.42 -36.81 -18.35
C SER A 37 -14.21 -36.33 -17.54
N THR A 38 -13.06 -36.23 -18.20
CA THR A 38 -11.78 -35.85 -17.57
C THR A 38 -11.13 -34.67 -18.30
N ILE A 39 -10.17 -34.05 -17.63
CA ILE A 39 -9.18 -33.17 -18.26
C ILE A 39 -7.78 -33.78 -18.13
N SER A 40 -6.91 -33.48 -19.09
CA SER A 40 -5.50 -33.84 -19.01
C SER A 40 -4.59 -32.76 -19.58
N PHE A 41 -3.36 -32.78 -19.07
CA PHE A 41 -2.30 -31.82 -19.39
C PHE A 41 -1.21 -32.49 -20.23
N TYR A 42 -0.59 -31.75 -21.13
CA TYR A 42 0.54 -32.23 -21.92
C TYR A 42 1.41 -31.09 -22.45
N GLY A 43 2.64 -31.42 -22.85
CA GLY A 43 3.61 -30.44 -23.35
C GLY A 43 3.98 -29.40 -22.30
N ASN A 44 4.23 -29.86 -21.07
CA ASN A 44 4.31 -29.09 -19.83
C ASN A 44 5.71 -29.13 -19.20
N GLU A 45 6.77 -29.11 -20.00
CA GLU A 45 8.17 -29.24 -19.52
C GLU A 45 8.55 -28.21 -18.45
N SER A 46 7.98 -27.00 -18.52
CA SER A 46 8.27 -25.89 -17.61
C SER A 46 7.33 -25.78 -16.40
N ILE A 47 6.37 -26.70 -16.27
CA ILE A 47 5.32 -26.65 -15.23
C ILE A 47 4.91 -28.05 -14.77
N THR A 48 4.97 -28.27 -13.47
CA THR A 48 4.46 -29.50 -12.86
C THR A 48 2.94 -29.47 -12.87
N VAL A 49 2.35 -30.53 -13.45
CA VAL A 49 0.90 -30.76 -13.55
C VAL A 49 0.58 -32.13 -12.95
N PRO A 50 -0.68 -32.43 -12.60
CA PRO A 50 -1.08 -33.76 -12.22
C PRO A 50 -0.78 -34.81 -13.31
N LEU A 51 -0.27 -35.98 -12.92
CA LEU A 51 0.12 -37.04 -13.86
C LEU A 51 -1.10 -37.76 -14.47
N ASP A 52 -2.15 -37.94 -13.69
CA ASP A 52 -3.35 -38.67 -14.09
C ASP A 52 -4.42 -37.75 -14.67
N ASP A 53 -5.33 -38.35 -15.43
CA ASP A 53 -6.56 -37.70 -15.89
C ASP A 53 -7.39 -37.22 -14.69
N ILE A 54 -7.82 -35.97 -14.72
CA ILE A 54 -8.52 -35.34 -13.59
C ILE A 54 -10.02 -35.39 -13.84
N PRO A 55 -10.81 -36.01 -12.95
CA PRO A 55 -12.26 -36.08 -13.10
C PRO A 55 -12.88 -34.69 -12.97
N LEU A 56 -13.92 -34.45 -13.77
CA LEU A 56 -14.69 -33.21 -13.70
C LEU A 56 -15.77 -33.29 -12.61
N VAL A 57 -15.96 -32.19 -11.90
CA VAL A 57 -17.13 -31.97 -11.03
C VAL A 57 -18.22 -31.33 -11.88
N ILE A 58 -19.36 -32.03 -12.03
CA ILE A 58 -20.45 -31.62 -12.91
C ILE A 58 -21.55 -30.92 -12.12
N GLU A 59 -22.04 -29.78 -12.62
CA GLU A 59 -23.18 -29.08 -12.04
C GLU A 59 -24.49 -29.86 -12.26
N SER A 60 -25.50 -29.60 -11.43
CA SER A 60 -26.79 -30.32 -11.46
C SER A 60 -27.50 -30.31 -12.83
N ASN A 61 -27.29 -29.27 -13.65
CA ASN A 61 -27.85 -29.17 -15.00
C ASN A 61 -27.09 -29.99 -16.06
N LYS A 62 -25.94 -30.59 -15.71
CA LYS A 62 -25.01 -31.30 -16.59
C LYS A 62 -24.50 -30.49 -17.79
N LYS A 63 -24.66 -29.17 -17.81
CA LYS A 63 -24.20 -28.28 -18.89
C LYS A 63 -22.90 -27.58 -18.58
N LYS A 64 -22.48 -27.59 -17.31
CA LYS A 64 -21.25 -27.01 -16.84
C LYS A 64 -20.51 -27.99 -15.95
N ALA A 65 -19.20 -28.05 -16.11
CA ALA A 65 -18.33 -28.90 -15.32
C ALA A 65 -17.00 -28.21 -15.04
N THR A 66 -16.40 -28.48 -13.89
CA THR A 66 -15.17 -27.83 -13.44
C THR A 66 -14.17 -28.84 -12.91
N ALA A 67 -12.88 -28.61 -13.15
CA ALA A 67 -11.80 -29.28 -12.44
C ALA A 67 -10.77 -28.25 -11.97
N THR A 68 -10.38 -28.37 -10.71
CA THR A 68 -9.39 -27.49 -10.08
C THR A 68 -8.18 -28.31 -9.70
N VAL A 69 -7.00 -27.87 -10.12
CA VAL A 69 -5.72 -28.55 -9.88
C VAL A 69 -4.68 -27.57 -9.37
N THR A 70 -3.67 -28.08 -8.68
CA THR A 70 -2.49 -27.29 -8.34
C THR A 70 -1.46 -27.42 -9.44
N LEU A 71 -0.98 -26.29 -9.95
CA LEU A 71 0.15 -26.23 -10.88
C LEU A 71 1.35 -25.57 -10.18
N THR A 72 2.56 -26.01 -10.53
CA THR A 72 3.80 -25.45 -9.99
C THR A 72 4.77 -25.11 -11.10
N VAL A 73 5.20 -23.86 -11.17
CA VAL A 73 6.22 -23.40 -12.13
C VAL A 73 7.59 -23.94 -11.71
N SER A 74 8.38 -24.44 -12.65
CA SER A 74 9.72 -24.93 -12.33
C SER A 74 10.59 -23.82 -11.71
N ASN A 75 11.38 -24.18 -10.70
CA ASN A 75 12.34 -23.30 -10.04
C ASN A 75 13.68 -23.20 -10.80
N THR A 76 13.88 -24.00 -11.85
CA THR A 76 15.11 -24.02 -12.65
C THR A 76 15.04 -23.10 -13.87
N LEU A 77 13.91 -22.45 -14.12
CA LEU A 77 13.74 -21.55 -15.26
C LEU A 77 14.58 -20.30 -15.10
N LEU A 78 15.09 -19.80 -16.21
CA LEU A 78 15.67 -18.47 -16.29
C LEU A 78 14.57 -17.42 -16.48
N GLU A 79 14.85 -16.21 -16.03
CA GLU A 79 13.95 -15.08 -16.24
C GLU A 79 13.75 -14.80 -17.72
N ASN A 80 12.50 -14.48 -18.09
CA ASN A 80 12.00 -14.31 -19.45
C ASN A 80 11.90 -15.59 -20.31
N GLU A 81 12.16 -16.78 -19.75
CA GLU A 81 11.89 -18.04 -20.46
C GLU A 81 10.39 -18.26 -20.72
N LYS A 82 10.08 -18.96 -21.81
CA LYS A 82 8.72 -19.29 -22.19
C LYS A 82 8.21 -20.49 -21.39
N ILE A 83 7.08 -20.33 -20.74
CA ILE A 83 6.30 -21.42 -20.12
C ILE A 83 5.15 -21.74 -21.07
N SER A 84 4.95 -23.02 -21.39
CA SER A 84 3.81 -23.46 -22.19
C SER A 84 3.28 -24.77 -21.66
N PHE A 85 1.97 -24.94 -21.72
CA PHE A 85 1.30 -26.22 -21.50
C PHE A 85 -0.01 -26.26 -22.24
N ARG A 86 -0.53 -27.48 -22.45
CA ARG A 86 -1.78 -27.70 -23.17
C ARG A 86 -2.77 -28.43 -22.30
N VAL A 87 -4.05 -28.10 -22.48
CA VAL A 87 -5.17 -28.72 -21.77
C VAL A 87 -6.12 -29.31 -22.81
N LYS A 88 -6.52 -30.56 -22.60
CA LYS A 88 -7.56 -31.25 -23.37
C LYS A 88 -8.58 -31.89 -22.43
N THR A 89 -9.71 -32.30 -22.98
CA THR A 89 -10.74 -33.09 -22.29
C THR A 89 -11.01 -34.38 -23.08
N SER A 90 -11.53 -35.41 -22.40
CA SER A 90 -11.99 -36.64 -23.05
C SER A 90 -13.27 -36.47 -23.88
N LEU A 91 -13.98 -35.34 -23.72
CA LEU A 91 -15.22 -35.04 -24.45
C LEU A 91 -14.99 -34.64 -25.91
N ASN A 92 -15.76 -35.24 -26.81
CA ASN A 92 -15.83 -34.83 -28.21
C ASN A 92 -16.48 -33.45 -28.35
N GLY A 93 -16.01 -32.64 -29.31
CA GLY A 93 -16.58 -31.30 -29.57
C GLY A 93 -15.97 -30.17 -28.74
N PHE A 94 -14.94 -30.45 -27.95
CA PHE A 94 -14.08 -29.44 -27.31
C PHE A 94 -12.71 -29.41 -27.98
N GLN A 95 -12.22 -28.20 -28.28
CA GLN A 95 -10.85 -28.03 -28.76
C GLN A 95 -9.86 -27.98 -27.60
N SER A 96 -8.69 -28.58 -27.80
CA SER A 96 -7.56 -28.38 -26.89
C SER A 96 -7.10 -26.93 -26.93
N ASN A 97 -6.59 -26.45 -25.80
CA ASN A 97 -6.10 -25.08 -25.68
C ASN A 97 -4.63 -25.10 -25.28
N ILE A 98 -3.88 -24.15 -25.82
CA ILE A 98 -2.49 -23.89 -25.46
C ILE A 98 -2.48 -22.63 -24.60
N LEU A 99 -1.83 -22.69 -23.45
CA LEU A 99 -1.56 -21.54 -22.60
C LEU A 99 -0.06 -21.24 -22.64
N GLN A 100 0.29 -19.95 -22.76
CA GLN A 100 1.66 -19.51 -22.97
C GLN A 100 2.00 -18.32 -22.08
N TYR A 101 3.01 -18.47 -21.23
CA TYR A 101 3.41 -17.44 -20.28
C TYR A 101 4.91 -17.17 -20.38
N THR A 102 5.33 -16.10 -19.74
CA THR A 102 6.74 -15.75 -19.55
C THR A 102 7.11 -15.88 -18.07
N ALA A 103 8.19 -16.60 -17.79
CA ALA A 103 8.76 -16.73 -16.46
C ALA A 103 9.34 -15.39 -15.99
N LYS A 104 9.00 -14.98 -14.77
CA LYS A 104 9.41 -13.69 -14.20
C LYS A 104 9.82 -13.84 -12.75
N LYS A 105 10.66 -12.93 -12.27
CA LYS A 105 10.77 -12.64 -10.84
C LYS A 105 9.84 -11.49 -10.47
N ILE A 106 9.46 -11.44 -9.20
CA ILE A 106 8.53 -10.43 -8.69
C ILE A 106 9.29 -9.47 -7.78
N ASP A 107 9.01 -8.18 -7.87
CA ASP A 107 9.41 -7.25 -6.81
C ASP A 107 8.52 -7.54 -5.58
N PRO A 108 9.08 -8.02 -4.45
CA PRO A 108 8.26 -8.41 -3.31
C PRO A 108 7.45 -7.24 -2.74
N ASP A 109 7.91 -5.99 -2.88
CA ASP A 109 7.16 -4.82 -2.38
C ASP A 109 5.91 -4.54 -3.21
N SER A 110 5.87 -4.97 -4.48
CA SER A 110 4.68 -4.86 -5.34
C SER A 110 3.49 -5.70 -4.84
N LEU A 111 3.74 -6.68 -3.96
CA LEU A 111 2.68 -7.47 -3.32
C LEU A 111 1.92 -6.69 -2.24
N ARG A 112 2.49 -5.62 -1.67
CA ARG A 112 1.90 -4.90 -0.53
C ARG A 112 0.54 -4.28 -0.92
N LEU A 113 -0.52 -4.80 -0.30
CA LEU A 113 -1.90 -4.37 -0.57
C LEU A 113 -2.21 -3.00 0.06
N ASN A 114 -2.87 -2.14 -0.71
CA ASN A 114 -3.49 -0.91 -0.24
C ASN A 114 -4.96 -1.17 0.10
N VAL A 115 -5.46 -0.46 1.12
CA VAL A 115 -6.85 -0.52 1.58
C VAL A 115 -7.40 0.90 1.52
N ASP A 116 -8.36 1.14 0.63
CA ASP A 116 -8.87 2.50 0.38
C ASP A 116 -9.62 3.05 1.60
N ASN A 117 -10.52 2.26 2.19
CA ASN A 117 -11.17 2.59 3.45
C ASN A 117 -10.89 1.51 4.49
N SER A 118 -10.09 1.85 5.50
CA SER A 118 -9.75 0.92 6.58
C SER A 118 -10.78 0.91 7.72
N PHE A 119 -11.79 1.79 7.73
CA PHE A 119 -12.84 1.81 8.74
C PHE A 119 -14.24 1.76 8.12
N LEU A 120 -14.95 0.66 8.38
CA LEU A 120 -16.30 0.38 7.91
C LEU A 120 -17.24 0.33 9.12
N SER A 121 -18.01 1.40 9.30
CA SER A 121 -19.08 1.43 10.31
C SER A 121 -20.34 0.76 9.76
N ILE A 122 -20.87 -0.24 10.46
CA ILE A 122 -22.08 -0.99 10.07
C ILE A 122 -23.20 -0.80 11.10
N PRO A 123 -24.46 -0.61 10.69
CA PRO A 123 -25.56 -0.48 11.64
C PRO A 123 -25.91 -1.82 12.30
N ILE A 124 -26.53 -1.77 13.48
CA ILE A 124 -27.04 -2.97 14.19
C ILE A 124 -28.05 -3.74 13.33
N SER A 125 -28.85 -3.00 12.57
CA SER A 125 -29.85 -3.57 11.66
C SER A 125 -29.27 -4.15 10.37
N PHE A 126 -27.94 -4.14 10.20
CA PHE A 126 -27.28 -4.60 8.99
C PHE A 126 -27.58 -6.08 8.74
N ASN A 127 -28.17 -6.35 7.58
CA ASN A 127 -28.59 -7.68 7.17
C ASN A 127 -28.25 -7.95 5.70
N VAL A 128 -28.55 -9.17 5.25
CA VAL A 128 -28.19 -9.69 3.92
C VAL A 128 -28.69 -8.79 2.77
N SER A 129 -29.82 -8.10 2.92
CA SER A 129 -30.34 -7.19 1.88
C SER A 129 -29.46 -5.95 1.63
N GLN A 130 -28.57 -5.64 2.56
CA GLN A 130 -27.66 -4.49 2.52
C GLN A 130 -26.23 -4.88 2.13
N VAL A 131 -25.96 -6.18 1.91
CA VAL A 131 -24.67 -6.65 1.36
C VAL A 131 -24.43 -5.95 0.03
N GLY A 132 -23.26 -5.33 -0.13
CA GLY A 132 -22.95 -4.48 -1.28
C GLY A 132 -22.90 -2.98 -0.97
N SER A 133 -23.61 -2.51 0.06
CA SER A 133 -23.74 -1.07 0.37
C SER A 133 -22.56 -0.47 1.13
N ILE A 134 -21.88 -1.28 1.93
CA ILE A 134 -20.69 -0.91 2.70
C ILE A 134 -19.56 -1.82 2.23
N LEU A 135 -18.48 -1.21 1.75
CA LEU A 135 -17.39 -1.94 1.12
C LEU A 135 -16.07 -1.20 1.29
N THR A 136 -14.99 -1.95 1.10
CA THR A 136 -13.67 -1.36 0.88
C THR A 136 -12.99 -2.02 -0.31
N LYS A 137 -12.20 -1.24 -1.03
CA LYS A 137 -11.40 -1.69 -2.17
C LYS A 137 -10.00 -2.03 -1.69
N ILE A 138 -9.50 -3.18 -2.15
CA ILE A 138 -8.15 -3.64 -1.88
C ILE A 138 -7.44 -3.75 -3.21
N HIS A 139 -6.25 -3.16 -3.31
CA HIS A 139 -5.52 -3.16 -4.58
C HIS A 139 -4.00 -2.99 -4.44
N THR A 140 -3.30 -3.44 -5.47
CA THR A 140 -1.88 -3.16 -5.70
C THR A 140 -1.56 -3.28 -7.20
N VAL A 141 -0.34 -2.96 -7.60
CA VAL A 141 0.19 -3.17 -8.96
C VAL A 141 1.39 -4.11 -8.88
N ILE A 142 1.26 -5.29 -9.46
CA ILE A 142 2.30 -6.33 -9.48
C ILE A 142 3.37 -5.99 -10.50
N ARG A 143 4.65 -6.06 -10.10
CA ARG A 143 5.80 -5.69 -10.92
C ARG A 143 6.94 -6.72 -10.82
N ASP A 144 7.78 -6.78 -11.85
CA ASP A 144 9.08 -7.44 -11.76
C ASP A 144 10.12 -6.54 -11.06
N GLU A 145 11.30 -7.10 -10.80
CA GLU A 145 12.42 -6.41 -10.15
C GLU A 145 12.90 -5.18 -10.95
N ASP A 146 12.61 -5.14 -12.26
CA ASP A 146 12.94 -4.04 -13.18
C ASP A 146 11.84 -2.97 -13.29
N GLY A 147 10.73 -3.13 -12.55
CA GLY A 147 9.59 -2.21 -12.55
C GLY A 147 8.54 -2.43 -13.62
N GLY A 148 8.76 -3.41 -14.51
CA GLY A 148 7.80 -3.84 -15.52
C GLY A 148 6.54 -4.41 -14.87
N VAL A 149 5.36 -4.02 -15.38
CA VAL A 149 4.10 -4.57 -14.87
C VAL A 149 3.94 -6.03 -15.27
N LEU A 150 3.42 -6.86 -14.36
CA LEU A 150 3.23 -8.29 -14.60
C LEU A 150 1.75 -8.64 -14.71
N SER A 151 1.35 -9.15 -15.87
CA SER A 151 -0.04 -9.48 -16.20
C SER A 151 -0.39 -10.93 -15.89
N GLY A 152 -1.60 -11.17 -15.37
CA GLY A 152 -2.14 -12.51 -15.17
C GLY A 152 -1.46 -13.31 -14.06
N VAL A 153 -0.70 -12.67 -13.17
CA VAL A 153 0.02 -13.32 -12.08
C VAL A 153 -0.99 -13.71 -10.98
N PRO A 154 -1.15 -14.99 -10.64
CA PRO A 154 -1.99 -15.42 -9.53
C PRO A 154 -1.30 -15.13 -8.19
N VAL A 155 -1.95 -14.34 -7.34
CA VAL A 155 -1.48 -14.02 -5.99
C VAL A 155 -2.47 -14.59 -4.98
N PHE A 156 -1.95 -15.26 -3.95
CA PHE A 156 -2.76 -15.79 -2.88
C PHE A 156 -2.93 -14.76 -1.77
N ILE A 157 -4.18 -14.46 -1.42
CA ILE A 157 -4.55 -13.52 -0.37
C ILE A 157 -5.11 -14.31 0.81
N LYS A 158 -4.64 -14.01 2.01
CA LYS A 158 -5.12 -14.65 3.24
C LYS A 158 -5.29 -13.64 4.37
N SER A 159 -6.09 -14.01 5.38
CA SER A 159 -6.08 -13.34 6.68
C SER A 159 -5.02 -13.95 7.60
N ASN A 160 -4.52 -13.14 8.53
CA ASN A 160 -3.66 -13.61 9.62
C ASN A 160 -4.42 -14.44 10.66
N ILE A 161 -5.75 -14.26 10.76
CA ILE A 161 -6.61 -15.00 11.67
C ILE A 161 -7.35 -16.08 10.86
N VAL A 162 -7.27 -17.32 11.34
CA VAL A 162 -7.93 -18.49 10.75
C VAL A 162 -9.45 -18.26 10.66
N ASN A 163 -10.07 -18.64 9.54
CA ASN A 163 -11.52 -18.56 9.28
C ASN A 163 -12.13 -17.16 9.28
N GLN A 164 -11.34 -16.10 9.46
CA GLN A 164 -11.87 -14.74 9.51
C GLN A 164 -12.46 -14.27 8.18
N LEU A 165 -11.94 -14.77 7.06
CA LEU A 165 -12.46 -14.43 5.73
C LEU A 165 -13.87 -15.00 5.49
N GLU A 166 -14.28 -16.03 6.23
CA GLU A 166 -15.64 -16.61 6.11
C GLU A 166 -16.73 -15.63 6.56
N GLU A 167 -16.39 -14.63 7.37
CA GLU A 167 -17.30 -13.62 7.91
C GLU A 167 -17.55 -12.44 6.95
N VAL A 168 -16.86 -12.42 5.80
CA VAL A 168 -17.02 -11.39 4.76
C VAL A 168 -17.28 -12.02 3.40
N ASP A 169 -17.93 -11.27 2.51
CA ASP A 169 -18.00 -11.60 1.09
C ASP A 169 -16.89 -10.87 0.33
N ILE A 170 -16.31 -11.56 -0.64
CA ILE A 170 -15.18 -11.08 -1.42
C ILE A 170 -15.60 -11.12 -2.88
N TYR A 171 -15.37 -10.03 -3.61
CA TYR A 171 -15.75 -9.93 -5.02
C TYR A 171 -14.61 -9.45 -5.88
N HIS A 172 -14.65 -9.89 -7.15
CA HIS A 172 -13.80 -9.34 -8.20
C HIS A 172 -14.09 -7.86 -8.46
N LYS A 173 -13.28 -7.28 -9.35
CA LYS A 173 -13.37 -5.86 -9.76
C LYS A 173 -14.76 -5.40 -10.22
N ASP A 174 -15.57 -6.32 -10.76
CA ASP A 174 -16.94 -6.04 -11.21
C ASP A 174 -17.96 -5.86 -10.06
N LYS A 175 -17.58 -6.19 -8.81
CA LYS A 175 -18.42 -6.16 -7.60
C LYS A 175 -19.65 -7.10 -7.67
N VAL A 176 -19.67 -8.03 -8.62
CA VAL A 176 -20.79 -8.96 -8.85
C VAL A 176 -20.32 -10.40 -8.77
N THR A 177 -19.14 -10.69 -9.33
CA THR A 177 -18.58 -12.03 -9.31
C THR A 177 -17.88 -12.27 -7.98
N ARG A 178 -18.48 -13.13 -7.15
CA ARG A 178 -17.92 -13.54 -5.85
C ARG A 178 -16.65 -14.38 -6.05
N ILE A 179 -15.69 -14.17 -5.16
CA ILE A 179 -14.47 -14.97 -5.05
C ILE A 179 -14.67 -15.97 -3.92
N ASP A 180 -14.47 -17.24 -4.24
CA ASP A 180 -14.56 -18.30 -3.25
C ASP A 180 -13.26 -18.43 -2.44
N ILE A 181 -13.45 -18.70 -1.15
CA ILE A 181 -12.37 -18.99 -0.23
C ILE A 181 -12.03 -20.47 -0.36
N ASN A 182 -10.75 -20.76 -0.53
CA ASN A 182 -10.21 -22.10 -0.71
C ASN A 182 -9.14 -22.37 0.34
N GLU A 183 -8.97 -23.64 0.67
CA GLU A 183 -7.75 -24.11 1.32
C GLU A 183 -6.67 -24.33 0.26
N PHE A 184 -5.49 -23.76 0.48
CA PHE A 184 -4.33 -23.99 -0.36
C PHE A 184 -3.11 -24.26 0.51
N ILE A 185 -2.52 -25.44 0.31
CA ILE A 185 -1.48 -25.99 1.17
C ILE A 185 -2.01 -26.15 2.60
N ASN A 186 -1.71 -25.21 3.51
CA ASN A 186 -2.11 -25.21 4.91
C ASN A 186 -2.77 -23.87 5.31
N TYR A 187 -3.16 -23.05 4.34
CA TYR A 187 -3.74 -21.74 4.57
C TYR A 187 -5.12 -21.64 3.93
N GLN A 188 -6.02 -20.96 4.62
CA GLN A 188 -7.29 -20.54 4.05
C GLN A 188 -7.14 -19.15 3.44
N GLY A 189 -7.62 -18.98 2.22
CA GLY A 189 -7.50 -17.73 1.47
C GLY A 189 -8.12 -17.84 0.09
N PHE A 190 -7.71 -16.99 -0.83
CA PHE A 190 -8.22 -16.98 -2.20
C PHE A 190 -7.18 -16.47 -3.17
N PHE A 191 -7.29 -16.86 -4.44
CA PHE A 191 -6.42 -16.34 -5.50
C PHE A 191 -7.07 -15.16 -6.20
N VAL A 192 -6.29 -14.13 -6.48
CA VAL A 192 -6.65 -13.03 -7.36
C VAL A 192 -5.52 -12.84 -8.37
N ASN A 193 -5.88 -12.67 -9.63
CA ASN A 193 -4.89 -12.44 -10.69
C ASN A 193 -4.73 -10.94 -10.94
N SER A 194 -3.53 -10.52 -11.30
CA SER A 194 -3.33 -9.21 -11.88
C SER A 194 -3.94 -9.10 -13.29
N ASP A 195 -4.44 -7.92 -13.64
CA ASP A 195 -4.92 -7.63 -14.99
C ASP A 195 -3.78 -7.31 -15.98
N GLU A 196 -4.11 -6.94 -17.22
CA GLU A 196 -3.14 -6.62 -18.27
C GLU A 196 -2.19 -5.45 -17.92
N LYS A 197 -2.57 -4.61 -16.96
CA LYS A 197 -1.76 -3.49 -16.46
C LYS A 197 -1.02 -3.84 -15.16
N GLY A 198 -1.05 -5.11 -14.77
CA GLY A 198 -0.51 -5.59 -13.50
C GLY A 198 -1.36 -5.25 -12.29
N VAL A 199 -2.57 -4.68 -12.46
CA VAL A 199 -3.39 -4.27 -11.32
C VAL A 199 -4.06 -5.50 -10.72
N LEU A 200 -3.82 -5.75 -9.44
CA LEU A 200 -4.57 -6.70 -8.63
C LEU A 200 -5.60 -5.91 -7.83
N GLU A 201 -6.89 -6.24 -7.96
CA GLU A 201 -7.99 -5.52 -7.31
C GLU A 201 -9.14 -6.48 -6.92
N PHE A 202 -9.66 -6.29 -5.72
CA PHE A 202 -10.86 -6.95 -5.22
C PHE A 202 -11.57 -6.10 -4.15
N TYR A 203 -12.79 -6.50 -3.79
CA TYR A 203 -13.62 -5.79 -2.83
C TYR A 203 -14.03 -6.71 -1.68
N ILE A 204 -14.07 -6.16 -0.46
CA ILE A 204 -14.53 -6.85 0.74
C ILE A 204 -15.82 -6.19 1.25
N PHE A 205 -16.80 -7.02 1.57
CA PHE A 205 -18.11 -6.63 2.09
C PHE A 205 -18.43 -7.36 3.40
N PRO A 206 -18.95 -6.67 4.43
CA PRO A 206 -19.51 -7.34 5.59
C PRO A 206 -20.72 -8.21 5.21
N LYS A 207 -20.81 -9.44 5.74
CA LYS A 207 -21.96 -10.34 5.53
C LYS A 207 -23.14 -10.06 6.46
N LYS A 208 -22.84 -9.64 7.68
CA LYS A 208 -23.80 -9.47 8.78
C LYS A 208 -23.30 -8.39 9.74
N SER A 209 -24.16 -7.95 10.66
CA SER A 209 -23.79 -7.04 11.75
C SER A 209 -22.85 -7.74 12.75
N LEU A 210 -21.55 -7.76 12.45
CA LEU A 210 -20.50 -8.33 13.28
C LEU A 210 -19.25 -7.44 13.21
N SER A 211 -18.69 -7.10 14.37
CA SER A 211 -17.44 -6.35 14.43
C SER A 211 -16.24 -7.27 14.26
N LEU A 212 -15.24 -6.86 13.47
CA LEU A 212 -14.08 -7.67 13.10
C LEU A 212 -12.90 -6.81 12.62
N VAL A 213 -11.67 -7.24 12.92
CA VAL A 213 -10.42 -6.61 12.46
C VAL A 213 -9.69 -7.55 11.50
N ILE A 214 -9.73 -7.28 10.20
CA ILE A 214 -9.10 -8.13 9.18
C ILE A 214 -7.70 -7.61 8.86
N GLN A 215 -6.70 -8.45 9.07
CA GLN A 215 -5.32 -8.21 8.63
C GLN A 215 -4.99 -9.11 7.44
N LEU A 216 -4.93 -8.50 6.25
CA LEU A 216 -4.62 -9.23 5.02
C LEU A 216 -3.11 -9.36 4.81
N SER A 217 -2.72 -10.47 4.20
CA SER A 217 -1.42 -10.64 3.58
C SER A 217 -1.56 -11.26 2.20
N SER A 218 -0.62 -10.92 1.33
CA SER A 218 -0.48 -11.44 -0.02
C SER A 218 0.82 -12.25 -0.11
N ILE A 219 0.77 -13.40 -0.78
CA ILE A 219 1.90 -14.30 -0.93
C ILE A 219 1.92 -14.89 -2.34
N ILE A 220 3.13 -15.12 -2.86
CA ILE A 220 3.37 -16.06 -3.96
C ILE A 220 3.68 -17.42 -3.32
N PRO A 221 2.75 -18.39 -3.35
CA PRO A 221 2.95 -19.64 -2.64
C PRO A 221 4.17 -20.41 -3.16
N ASN A 222 4.91 -21.02 -2.24
CA ASN A 222 6.23 -21.63 -2.45
C ASN A 222 7.35 -20.63 -2.82
N SER A 223 7.11 -19.33 -2.65
CA SER A 223 8.16 -18.30 -2.56
C SER A 223 8.29 -17.77 -1.13
N THR A 224 9.43 -17.14 -0.83
CA THR A 224 9.63 -16.32 0.38
C THR A 224 8.92 -14.96 0.31
N ASP A 225 8.36 -14.62 -0.85
CA ASP A 225 7.76 -13.31 -1.10
C ASP A 225 6.34 -13.22 -0.52
N PHE A 226 6.25 -12.66 0.68
CA PHE A 226 4.99 -12.29 1.30
C PHE A 226 5.04 -10.86 1.85
N LYS A 227 3.87 -10.19 1.84
CA LYS A 227 3.72 -8.85 2.43
C LYS A 227 2.38 -8.74 3.16
N PHE A 228 2.40 -8.07 4.30
CA PHE A 228 1.16 -7.58 4.93
C PHE A 228 0.62 -6.38 4.16
N ALA A 229 -0.70 -6.24 4.16
CA ALA A 229 -1.35 -5.01 3.73
C ALA A 229 -0.89 -3.81 4.57
N LYS A 230 -0.92 -2.61 3.98
CA LYS A 230 -0.50 -1.37 4.68
C LYS A 230 -1.32 -1.09 5.94
N LYS A 231 -2.62 -1.36 5.90
CA LYS A 231 -3.56 -1.08 6.99
C LYS A 231 -4.48 -2.29 7.20
N PRO A 232 -4.86 -2.60 8.46
CA PRO A 232 -5.96 -3.52 8.74
C PRO A 232 -7.29 -2.92 8.25
N ILE A 233 -8.31 -3.77 8.11
CA ILE A 233 -9.69 -3.37 7.87
C ILE A 233 -10.47 -3.54 9.18
N PHE A 234 -10.97 -2.45 9.72
CA PHE A 234 -11.84 -2.40 10.89
C PHE A 234 -13.29 -2.34 10.42
N ILE A 235 -14.04 -3.42 10.60
CA ILE A 235 -15.49 -3.45 10.41
C ILE A 235 -16.12 -3.39 11.79
N ILE A 236 -16.88 -2.34 12.10
CA ILE A 236 -17.34 -2.04 13.46
C ILE A 236 -18.85 -1.79 13.47
N VAL A 237 -19.58 -2.56 14.29
CA VAL A 237 -20.99 -2.34 14.56
C VAL A 237 -21.18 -1.05 15.37
N ASP A 238 -22.06 -0.18 14.91
CA ASP A 238 -22.38 1.10 15.55
C ASP A 238 -23.44 0.92 16.64
N ASP A 239 -23.08 0.21 17.71
CA ASP A 239 -23.91 0.00 18.91
C ASP A 239 -23.27 0.55 20.20
N VAL A 240 -22.16 1.25 20.05
CA VAL A 240 -21.24 1.54 21.13
C VAL A 240 -21.71 2.76 21.91
N LYS A 241 -22.22 2.51 23.12
CA LYS A 241 -22.51 3.57 24.08
C LYS A 241 -21.21 4.26 24.54
N ILE A 242 -21.28 5.57 24.70
CA ILE A 242 -20.16 6.38 25.20
C ILE A 242 -19.96 6.05 26.68
N TYR A 243 -18.79 5.49 27.02
CA TYR A 243 -18.49 5.05 28.38
C TYR A 243 -17.17 5.59 28.92
N ARG A 244 -16.36 6.27 28.09
CA ARG A 244 -15.08 6.85 28.51
C ARG A 244 -15.15 8.36 28.55
N GLN A 245 -14.39 8.91 29.49
CA GLN A 245 -14.08 10.34 29.53
C GLN A 245 -13.35 10.76 28.25
N PRO A 246 -13.39 12.06 27.90
CA PRO A 246 -12.58 12.55 26.79
C PRO A 246 -11.09 12.31 27.08
N LEU A 247 -10.31 12.11 26.03
CA LEU A 247 -8.85 12.11 26.13
C LEU A 247 -8.34 13.50 26.58
N ILE A 248 -7.17 13.55 27.20
CA ILE A 248 -6.50 14.81 27.53
C ILE A 248 -5.39 15.04 26.51
N VAL A 249 -5.43 16.17 25.81
CA VAL A 249 -4.34 16.57 24.90
C VAL A 249 -3.23 17.20 25.73
N VAL A 250 -2.30 16.37 26.21
CA VAL A 250 -1.24 16.76 27.16
C VAL A 250 -0.34 17.87 26.63
N THR A 251 -0.08 17.86 25.31
CA THR A 251 0.78 18.86 24.66
C THR A 251 0.08 20.21 24.46
N ALA A 252 -1.25 20.30 24.62
CA ALA A 252 -1.97 21.55 24.43
C ALA A 252 -1.79 22.50 25.64
N ILE A 253 -1.74 23.80 25.35
CA ILE A 253 -1.75 24.87 26.36
C ILE A 253 -3.12 25.55 26.29
N GLY A 254 -3.97 25.25 27.28
CA GLY A 254 -5.42 25.48 27.14
C GLY A 254 -5.96 24.59 26.00
N ASP A 255 -6.74 25.18 25.10
CA ASP A 255 -7.31 24.45 23.95
C ASP A 255 -6.41 24.53 22.70
N ASN A 256 -5.29 25.26 22.77
CA ASN A 256 -4.41 25.47 21.63
C ASN A 256 -3.27 24.46 21.64
N LEU A 257 -3.15 23.74 20.52
CA LEU A 257 -2.10 22.80 20.26
C LEU A 257 -1.18 23.36 19.17
N THR A 258 0.10 23.53 19.47
CA THR A 258 1.10 24.05 18.52
C THR A 258 2.29 23.08 18.48
N SER A 259 2.72 22.70 17.28
CA SER A 259 3.96 21.94 17.09
C SER A 259 5.13 22.91 17.05
N ASN A 260 6.25 22.57 17.69
CA ASN A 260 7.50 23.31 17.59
C ASN A 260 8.45 22.74 16.51
N GLY A 261 7.95 21.81 15.70
CA GLY A 261 8.73 21.08 14.69
C GLY A 261 8.60 19.56 14.80
N GLU A 262 8.00 19.07 15.89
CA GLU A 262 7.73 17.65 16.12
C GLU A 262 6.56 17.15 15.27
N SER A 263 6.66 15.89 14.83
CA SER A 263 5.68 15.21 13.98
C SER A 263 4.44 14.75 14.74
N LYS A 264 4.53 14.62 16.07
CA LYS A 264 3.45 14.10 16.92
C LYS A 264 3.23 14.91 18.20
N PHE A 265 2.05 14.75 18.77
CA PHE A 265 1.66 15.28 20.07
C PHE A 265 1.19 14.17 20.99
N TRP A 266 1.21 14.43 22.30
CA TRP A 266 0.84 13.47 23.32
C TRP A 266 -0.61 13.63 23.74
N VAL A 267 -1.29 12.49 23.87
CA VAL A 267 -2.60 12.39 24.50
C VAL A 267 -2.56 11.40 25.65
N ASP A 268 -3.34 11.67 26.70
CA ASP A 268 -3.58 10.75 27.81
C ASP A 268 -5.01 10.21 27.71
N ILE A 269 -5.13 8.89 27.69
CA ILE A 269 -6.41 8.16 27.57
C ILE A 269 -6.76 7.37 28.84
N SER A 270 -6.18 7.78 29.99
CA SER A 270 -6.44 7.18 31.29
C SER A 270 -7.93 7.17 31.67
N PRO A 271 -8.41 6.12 32.40
CA PRO A 271 -7.66 4.94 32.82
C PRO A 271 -7.57 3.86 31.72
N CYS A 272 -6.50 3.06 31.75
CA CYS A 272 -6.20 2.03 30.74
C CYS A 272 -6.24 0.59 31.28
N ASP A 273 -6.98 0.40 32.37
CA ASP A 273 -7.00 -0.86 33.13
C ASP A 273 -7.50 -2.06 32.31
N ASP A 274 -8.26 -1.80 31.24
CA ASP A 274 -8.89 -2.82 30.38
C ASP A 274 -8.10 -3.10 29.09
N TYR A 275 -6.87 -2.62 28.95
CA TYR A 275 -6.10 -2.75 27.70
C TYR A 275 -5.37 -4.09 27.69
N GLU A 276 -5.58 -4.89 26.64
CA GLU A 276 -4.84 -6.12 26.42
C GLU A 276 -3.79 -5.94 25.31
N LEU A 277 -2.70 -6.69 25.40
CA LEU A 277 -1.70 -6.73 24.33
C LEU A 277 -2.35 -7.18 23.02
N GLY A 278 -2.14 -6.38 21.98
CA GLY A 278 -2.69 -6.62 20.65
C GLY A 278 -3.98 -5.89 20.34
N ASP A 279 -4.61 -5.23 21.32
CA ASP A 279 -5.79 -4.39 21.13
C ASP A 279 -5.47 -3.14 20.29
N PHE A 280 -6.53 -2.50 19.79
CA PHE A 280 -6.46 -1.35 18.89
C PHE A 280 -7.19 -0.15 19.50
N LEU A 281 -6.55 1.01 19.39
CA LEU A 281 -7.16 2.31 19.62
C LEU A 281 -7.33 2.98 18.27
N LEU A 282 -8.56 3.27 17.87
CA LEU A 282 -8.86 4.00 16.64
C LEU A 282 -9.20 5.44 17.00
N PHE A 283 -8.54 6.39 16.36
CA PHE A 283 -8.70 7.81 16.64
C PHE A 283 -9.52 8.49 15.56
N PHE A 284 -10.38 9.40 16.00
CA PHE A 284 -11.34 10.12 15.18
C PHE A 284 -11.19 11.62 15.38
N VAL A 285 -11.32 12.37 14.30
CA VAL A 285 -11.37 13.83 14.27
C VAL A 285 -12.70 14.21 13.65
N ASN A 286 -13.57 14.91 14.37
CA ASN A 286 -14.90 15.31 13.88
C ASN A 286 -15.75 14.12 13.40
N ASN A 287 -15.70 12.99 14.12
CA ASN A 287 -16.34 11.70 13.80
C ASN A 287 -15.78 10.97 12.56
N GLU A 288 -14.71 11.47 11.95
CA GLU A 288 -14.03 10.78 10.86
C GLU A 288 -12.83 10.01 11.38
N TYR A 289 -12.70 8.74 11.00
CA TYR A 289 -11.54 7.93 11.32
C TYR A 289 -10.28 8.52 10.66
N LYS A 290 -9.19 8.67 11.43
CA LYS A 290 -7.92 9.23 10.94
C LYS A 290 -6.72 8.31 11.14
N SER A 291 -6.62 7.64 12.28
CA SER A 291 -5.46 6.82 12.61
C SER A 291 -5.80 5.71 13.60
N TYR A 292 -4.87 4.77 13.77
CA TYR A 292 -4.96 3.77 14.83
C TYR A 292 -3.60 3.57 15.50
N SER A 293 -3.65 3.12 16.75
CA SER A 293 -2.50 2.61 17.49
C SER A 293 -2.79 1.19 17.94
N ARG A 294 -1.77 0.32 17.90
CA ARG A 294 -1.87 -1.04 18.44
C ARG A 294 -1.15 -1.09 19.78
N ILE A 295 -1.77 -1.70 20.78
CA ILE A 295 -1.16 -1.88 22.11
C ILE A 295 -0.10 -2.97 22.01
N LEU A 296 1.17 -2.59 22.01
CA LEU A 296 2.30 -3.52 21.89
C LEU A 296 3.05 -3.75 23.21
N ASN A 297 2.90 -2.85 24.19
CA ASN A 297 3.54 -2.97 25.49
C ASN A 297 2.71 -2.30 26.59
N ILE A 298 2.25 -3.09 27.55
CA ILE A 298 1.50 -2.63 28.73
C ILE A 298 2.40 -2.28 29.92
N ASN A 299 3.70 -2.61 29.85
CA ASN A 299 4.68 -2.41 30.92
C ASN A 299 5.47 -1.09 30.79
N GLN A 300 5.03 -0.15 29.96
CA GLN A 300 5.64 1.17 29.90
C GLN A 300 5.32 1.98 31.16
N HIS A 301 6.18 2.95 31.50
CA HIS A 301 6.00 3.81 32.69
C HIS A 301 4.66 4.59 32.67
N ASN A 302 4.04 4.75 31.50
CA ASN A 302 2.68 5.25 31.35
C ASN A 302 1.99 4.61 30.12
N PRO A 303 1.25 3.49 30.29
CA PRO A 303 0.60 2.79 29.17
C PRO A 303 -0.59 3.57 28.57
N CYS A 304 -0.99 4.67 29.22
CA CYS A 304 -2.08 5.55 28.77
C CYS A 304 -1.61 6.74 27.94
N LEU A 305 -0.30 6.98 27.89
CA LEU A 305 0.24 8.09 27.12
C LEU A 305 0.49 7.62 25.69
N MET A 306 -0.21 8.23 24.73
CA MET A 306 -0.15 7.86 23.32
C MET A 306 0.30 9.04 22.48
N GLU A 307 1.11 8.77 21.46
CA GLU A 307 1.45 9.78 20.46
C GLU A 307 0.45 9.75 19.30
N LEU A 308 -0.06 10.92 18.93
CA LEU A 308 -0.87 11.12 17.74
C LEU A 308 -0.17 12.07 16.78
N PRO A 309 -0.24 11.84 15.46
CA PRO A 309 0.44 12.71 14.53
C PRO A 309 -0.36 13.99 14.27
N TYR A 310 0.35 15.12 14.10
CA TYR A 310 -0.29 16.41 13.83
C TYR A 310 -1.07 16.46 12.52
N PHE A 311 -0.70 15.65 11.52
CA PHE A 311 -1.32 15.68 10.20
C PHE A 311 -2.81 15.29 10.20
N ILE A 312 -3.33 14.70 11.29
CA ILE A 312 -4.77 14.37 11.41
C ILE A 312 -5.64 15.61 11.64
N LEU A 313 -5.03 16.74 11.99
CA LEU A 313 -5.71 17.98 12.36
C LEU A 313 -5.57 19.04 11.27
N ASN A 314 -6.65 19.79 11.05
CA ASN A 314 -6.61 20.98 10.21
C ASN A 314 -6.15 22.19 11.02
N LYS A 315 -5.35 23.06 10.39
CA LYS A 315 -4.84 24.28 11.03
C LYS A 315 -5.96 25.29 11.24
N ASP A 316 -5.98 25.91 12.42
CA ASP A 316 -6.90 26.97 12.85
C ASP A 316 -8.40 26.56 12.84
N GLU A 317 -8.68 25.26 12.86
CA GLU A 317 -10.02 24.70 12.97
C GLU A 317 -10.21 24.00 14.33
N LEU A 318 -11.42 24.15 14.89
CA LEU A 318 -11.83 23.38 16.07
C LEU A 318 -12.00 21.92 15.67
N SER A 319 -11.24 21.05 16.33
CA SER A 319 -11.26 19.61 16.11
C SER A 319 -11.83 18.90 17.33
N LYS A 320 -12.76 17.97 17.10
CA LYS A 320 -13.31 17.09 18.14
C LYS A 320 -12.63 15.74 18.08
N LEU A 321 -11.69 15.52 18.99
CA LEU A 321 -10.94 14.28 19.12
C LEU A 321 -11.70 13.24 19.94
N SER A 322 -11.75 12.01 19.45
CA SER A 322 -12.27 10.88 20.21
C SER A 322 -11.57 9.59 19.80
N TYR A 323 -11.78 8.52 20.56
CA TYR A 323 -11.24 7.21 20.24
C TYR A 323 -12.21 6.07 20.52
N LEU A 324 -11.97 4.94 19.84
CA LEU A 324 -12.56 3.64 20.12
C LEU A 324 -11.49 2.67 20.60
N LEU A 325 -11.76 1.97 21.70
CA LEU A 325 -10.95 0.83 22.14
C LEU A 325 -11.59 -0.46 21.62
N ILE A 326 -10.84 -1.20 20.81
CA ILE A 326 -11.31 -2.40 20.10
C ILE A 326 -10.36 -3.56 20.40
N LYS A 327 -10.92 -4.69 20.82
CA LYS A 327 -10.16 -5.92 21.00
C LYS A 327 -9.58 -6.40 19.67
N SER A 328 -8.50 -7.16 19.72
CA SER A 328 -7.98 -7.87 18.53
C SER A 328 -9.03 -8.73 17.80
N SER A 329 -10.06 -9.20 18.51
CA SER A 329 -11.20 -9.92 17.92
C SER A 329 -12.18 -9.04 17.12
N GLY A 330 -12.12 -7.72 17.28
CA GLY A 330 -13.10 -6.76 16.73
C GLY A 330 -14.13 -6.24 17.72
N ASN A 331 -14.24 -6.83 18.90
CA ASN A 331 -15.21 -6.38 19.90
C ASN A 331 -14.86 -4.96 20.38
N VAL A 332 -15.81 -4.03 20.25
CA VAL A 332 -15.64 -2.68 20.79
C VAL A 332 -15.85 -2.71 22.29
N ILE A 333 -14.86 -2.28 23.05
CA ILE A 333 -14.91 -2.22 24.52
C ILE A 333 -15.51 -0.89 24.95
N ALA A 334 -15.06 0.21 24.32
CA ALA A 334 -15.45 1.54 24.75
C ALA A 334 -15.32 2.58 23.64
N LYS A 335 -16.14 3.63 23.75
CA LYS A 335 -16.04 4.88 23.02
C LYS A 335 -15.83 6.04 23.97
N SER A 336 -14.91 6.94 23.64
CA SER A 336 -14.68 8.17 24.40
C SER A 336 -15.67 9.27 24.04
N SER A 337 -15.88 10.16 25.01
CA SER A 337 -16.42 11.49 24.73
C SER A 337 -15.40 12.31 23.92
N HIS A 338 -15.83 13.45 23.39
CA HIS A 338 -14.98 14.30 22.57
C HIS A 338 -14.12 15.22 23.42
N ALA A 339 -12.85 15.36 23.05
CA ALA A 339 -11.95 16.41 23.51
C ALA A 339 -11.83 17.47 22.41
N ASP A 340 -12.00 18.74 22.78
CA ASP A 340 -11.88 19.85 21.86
C ASP A 340 -10.42 20.32 21.81
N VAL A 341 -9.90 20.55 20.60
CA VAL A 341 -8.55 21.08 20.38
C VAL A 341 -8.50 21.94 19.13
N ILE A 342 -7.69 23.01 19.16
CA ILE A 342 -7.41 23.84 17.99
C ILE A 342 -5.93 23.74 17.67
N TYR A 343 -5.60 23.15 16.51
CA TYR A 343 -4.23 23.06 16.03
C TYR A 343 -3.79 24.38 15.40
N ARG A 344 -2.77 25.03 15.96
CA ARG A 344 -2.24 26.33 15.49
C ARG A 344 -1.15 26.21 14.43
N GLY A 345 -0.85 25.00 14.00
CA GLY A 345 0.16 24.74 13.00
C GLY A 345 1.53 24.46 13.59
N ARG A 346 2.52 24.52 12.72
CA ARG A 346 3.93 24.26 12.98
C ARG A 346 4.81 25.28 12.26
N PRO A 347 6.08 25.44 12.68
CA PRO A 347 7.08 26.09 11.86
C PRO A 347 7.15 25.48 10.46
N ASN A 348 7.36 26.33 9.44
CA ASN A 348 7.53 25.87 8.06
C ASN A 348 8.94 25.31 7.86
N LYS A 349 9.18 24.14 8.45
CA LYS A 349 10.45 23.40 8.43
C LYS A 349 10.17 21.88 8.42
N PRO A 350 11.15 21.07 8.01
CA PRO A 350 11.10 19.62 8.15
C PRO A 350 10.84 19.14 9.59
N TRP A 351 10.29 17.94 9.74
CA TRP A 351 10.09 17.31 11.05
C TRP A 351 11.43 17.08 11.77
N THR A 352 11.48 17.35 13.09
CA THR A 352 12.72 17.31 13.88
C THR A 352 12.95 15.99 14.62
N ASP A 353 11.90 15.20 14.83
CA ASP A 353 11.84 14.02 15.69
C ASP A 353 11.69 12.70 14.91
N ILE A 354 11.78 12.76 13.58
CA ILE A 354 11.68 11.58 12.71
C ILE A 354 13.06 10.95 12.47
N TYR A 355 13.09 9.62 12.40
CA TYR A 355 14.27 8.90 11.97
C TYR A 355 14.45 9.04 10.46
N ARG A 356 15.60 9.59 10.04
CA ARG A 356 15.95 9.81 8.64
C ARG A 356 16.90 8.73 8.18
N MET A 357 16.35 7.75 7.48
CA MET A 357 17.04 6.55 7.02
C MET A 357 18.00 6.83 5.87
N TYR A 358 17.62 7.72 4.95
CA TYR A 358 18.38 7.96 3.73
C TYR A 358 19.27 9.19 3.81
N GLU A 359 20.31 9.22 2.97
CA GLU A 359 21.21 10.37 2.79
C GLU A 359 20.44 11.65 2.42
N PRO A 360 20.92 12.86 2.79
CA PRO A 360 20.33 14.11 2.32
C PRO A 360 20.33 14.21 0.79
N CYS A 361 19.35 14.92 0.24
CA CYS A 361 19.38 15.29 -1.18
C CYS A 361 20.53 16.26 -1.49
N GLN A 362 20.96 16.30 -2.74
CA GLN A 362 21.98 17.23 -3.23
C GLN A 362 21.32 18.35 -4.04
N VAL A 363 21.69 19.59 -3.76
CA VAL A 363 21.12 20.77 -4.43
C VAL A 363 22.14 21.34 -5.41
N TYR A 364 21.67 21.72 -6.60
CA TYR A 364 22.48 22.29 -7.67
C TYR A 364 21.85 23.59 -8.17
N SER A 365 22.71 24.51 -8.61
CA SER A 365 22.34 25.74 -9.29
C SER A 365 21.69 25.46 -10.65
N SER A 366 21.07 26.49 -11.25
CA SER A 366 20.58 26.46 -12.64
C SER A 366 21.67 26.15 -13.67
N SER A 367 22.95 26.33 -13.31
CA SER A 367 24.11 26.03 -14.15
C SER A 367 24.72 24.65 -13.83
N ASP A 368 24.02 23.83 -13.03
CA ASP A 368 24.41 22.49 -12.60
C ASP A 368 25.65 22.41 -11.68
N GLU A 369 25.92 23.48 -10.93
CA GLU A 369 26.98 23.50 -9.90
C GLU A 369 26.40 23.13 -8.54
N ILE A 370 27.08 22.27 -7.79
CA ILE A 370 26.62 21.83 -6.46
C ILE A 370 26.60 22.99 -5.46
N ILE A 371 25.55 23.06 -4.65
CA ILE A 371 25.40 23.98 -3.52
C ILE A 371 25.48 23.13 -2.25
N GLU A 372 26.57 23.30 -1.52
CA GLU A 372 26.84 22.54 -0.30
C GLU A 372 25.82 22.83 0.82
N GLN A 373 25.73 21.91 1.78
CA GLN A 373 24.94 22.09 3.00
C GLN A 373 25.34 23.40 3.71
N GLY A 374 24.34 24.23 4.05
CA GLY A 374 24.54 25.55 4.64
C GLY A 374 24.98 26.62 3.63
N GLY A 375 24.99 26.29 2.33
CA GLY A 375 25.30 27.23 1.26
C GLY A 375 24.24 28.30 1.06
N SER A 376 24.65 29.40 0.43
CA SER A 376 23.77 30.51 0.09
C SER A 376 23.18 30.34 -1.31
N ILE A 377 21.88 30.60 -1.42
CA ILE A 377 21.17 30.74 -2.69
C ILE A 377 21.07 32.24 -3.00
N ILE A 378 21.77 32.64 -4.06
CA ILE A 378 21.83 33.99 -4.60
C ILE A 378 21.35 34.01 -6.04
N ASN A 379 21.04 35.20 -6.57
CA ASN A 379 20.59 35.40 -7.96
C ASN A 379 21.42 34.62 -9.00
N ASN A 380 22.75 34.60 -8.85
CA ASN A 380 23.65 33.88 -9.77
C ASN A 380 23.34 32.38 -9.81
N ASN A 381 23.01 31.74 -8.69
CA ASN A 381 22.66 30.31 -8.65
C ASN A 381 21.42 29.98 -9.47
N THR A 382 20.58 30.96 -9.81
CA THR A 382 19.35 30.76 -10.57
C THR A 382 19.39 31.41 -11.95
N SER A 383 20.49 32.06 -12.32
CA SER A 383 20.54 32.98 -13.47
C SER A 383 20.34 32.30 -14.84
N ASP A 384 20.60 30.99 -14.94
CA ASP A 384 20.43 30.20 -16.17
C ASP A 384 19.05 29.52 -16.28
N HIS A 385 18.10 29.85 -15.38
CA HIS A 385 16.81 29.16 -15.30
C HIS A 385 16.04 29.07 -16.63
N ALA A 386 16.05 30.15 -17.42
CA ALA A 386 15.35 30.22 -18.71
C ALA A 386 15.92 29.27 -19.79
N LYS A 387 17.13 28.72 -19.58
CA LYS A 387 17.73 27.71 -20.47
C LYS A 387 17.35 26.29 -20.07
N ASN A 388 16.75 26.10 -18.89
CA ASN A 388 16.42 24.81 -18.33
C ASN A 388 14.97 24.41 -18.65
N PRO A 389 14.67 23.10 -18.76
CA PRO A 389 13.30 22.61 -18.81
C PRO A 389 12.48 23.15 -17.63
N ASP A 390 11.22 23.46 -17.88
CA ASP A 390 10.25 23.95 -16.88
C ASP A 390 10.69 25.23 -16.13
N ASP A 391 11.59 26.01 -16.73
CA ASP A 391 12.13 27.23 -16.14
C ASP A 391 12.79 26.97 -14.77
N ALA A 392 13.52 25.85 -14.66
CA ALA A 392 14.10 25.39 -13.40
C ALA A 392 15.24 26.29 -12.91
N GLY A 393 15.07 26.90 -11.73
CA GLY A 393 16.08 27.73 -11.09
C GLY A 393 17.07 26.95 -10.22
N LEU A 394 16.68 25.77 -9.72
CA LEU A 394 17.56 24.84 -9.01
C LEU A 394 17.24 23.40 -9.44
N PHE A 395 18.19 22.50 -9.22
CA PHE A 395 17.96 21.07 -9.32
C PHE A 395 18.21 20.38 -7.99
N VAL A 396 17.33 19.46 -7.62
CA VAL A 396 17.52 18.61 -6.45
C VAL A 396 17.71 17.17 -6.92
N ARG A 397 18.78 16.53 -6.48
CA ARG A 397 19.12 15.16 -6.84
C ARG A 397 19.06 14.25 -5.63
N ILE A 398 18.46 13.08 -5.80
CA ILE A 398 18.41 12.01 -4.81
C ILE A 398 18.98 10.76 -5.46
N ILE A 399 19.87 10.06 -4.75
CA ILE A 399 20.49 8.83 -5.24
C ILE A 399 19.73 7.63 -4.70
N GLY A 400 19.30 6.77 -5.61
CA GLY A 400 18.75 5.45 -5.29
C GLY A 400 19.75 4.33 -5.56
N THR A 401 19.44 3.14 -5.06
CA THR A 401 20.25 1.93 -5.24
C THR A 401 19.40 0.67 -5.40
N ASN A 402 19.89 -0.31 -6.15
CA ASN A 402 19.38 -1.68 -6.17
C ASN A 402 20.23 -2.64 -5.30
N ASP A 403 21.24 -2.10 -4.60
CA ASP A 403 22.03 -2.86 -3.64
C ASP A 403 21.27 -3.02 -2.32
N ASN A 404 20.70 -4.19 -2.09
CA ASN A 404 19.94 -4.50 -0.87
C ASN A 404 20.77 -4.39 0.43
N SER A 405 22.11 -4.30 0.34
CA SER A 405 22.97 -4.08 1.50
C SER A 405 23.14 -2.60 1.87
N ASP A 406 22.80 -1.68 0.96
CA ASP A 406 22.90 -0.24 1.20
C ASP A 406 21.53 0.34 1.59
N GLY A 407 21.24 0.32 2.89
CA GLY A 407 20.02 0.93 3.44
C GLY A 407 20.03 2.46 3.50
N SER A 408 21.12 3.13 3.13
CA SER A 408 21.24 4.59 3.19
C SER A 408 20.71 5.31 1.94
N LYS A 409 20.37 4.56 0.89
CA LYS A 409 19.86 5.10 -0.37
C LYS A 409 18.46 4.57 -0.66
N VAL A 410 17.71 5.36 -1.41
CA VAL A 410 16.32 5.02 -1.76
C VAL A 410 16.30 3.80 -2.67
N LYS A 411 15.40 2.84 -2.43
CA LYS A 411 15.25 1.69 -3.34
C LYS A 411 14.81 2.17 -4.73
N LEU A 412 15.40 1.63 -5.79
CA LEU A 412 14.97 1.90 -7.16
C LEU A 412 13.46 1.65 -7.35
N GLY A 413 12.81 2.47 -8.19
CA GLY A 413 11.36 2.38 -8.40
C GLY A 413 10.47 2.99 -7.31
N SER A 414 11.03 3.39 -6.18
CA SER A 414 10.25 4.00 -5.09
C SER A 414 9.65 5.34 -5.51
N LYS A 415 8.40 5.59 -5.13
CA LYS A 415 7.79 6.90 -5.28
C LYS A 415 8.33 7.85 -4.21
N VAL A 416 8.96 8.94 -4.63
CA VAL A 416 9.62 9.92 -3.77
C VAL A 416 8.80 11.21 -3.72
N PHE A 417 8.57 11.71 -2.51
CA PHE A 417 7.97 13.02 -2.26
C PHE A 417 9.04 13.96 -1.72
N LEU A 418 9.43 14.96 -2.50
CA LEU A 418 10.39 16.00 -2.11
C LEU A 418 9.62 17.24 -1.64
N THR A 419 9.89 17.73 -0.43
CA THR A 419 9.27 18.96 0.08
C THR A 419 10.28 20.10 0.15
N LEU A 420 9.92 21.22 -0.49
CA LEU A 420 10.60 22.50 -0.39
C LEU A 420 9.94 23.34 0.71
N TYR A 421 10.76 23.91 1.59
CA TYR A 421 10.36 24.93 2.56
C TYR A 421 11.19 26.19 2.33
N ILE A 422 10.55 27.35 2.23
CA ILE A 422 11.23 28.66 2.22
C ILE A 422 10.61 29.55 3.30
N ASN A 423 11.47 30.16 4.11
CA ASN A 423 11.11 31.20 5.06
C ASN A 423 11.90 32.45 4.70
N SER A 424 11.22 33.48 4.22
CA SER A 424 11.82 34.75 3.80
C SER A 424 11.02 35.92 4.39
N SER A 425 11.55 37.13 4.28
CA SER A 425 10.85 38.32 4.78
C SER A 425 9.62 38.69 3.95
N THR A 426 9.58 38.26 2.68
CA THR A 426 8.48 38.52 1.76
C THR A 426 7.40 37.45 1.82
N ARG A 427 7.77 36.18 1.99
CA ARG A 427 6.82 35.05 2.01
C ARG A 427 7.35 33.78 2.66
N THR A 428 6.39 32.91 2.99
CA THR A 428 6.61 31.53 3.39
C THR A 428 6.12 30.62 2.27
N VAL A 429 6.97 29.69 1.81
CA VAL A 429 6.62 28.70 0.78
C VAL A 429 6.74 27.31 1.36
N LYS A 430 5.73 26.47 1.07
CA LYS A 430 5.80 25.02 1.22
C LYS A 430 5.30 24.39 -0.08
N HIS A 431 6.11 23.56 -0.71
CA HIS A 431 5.73 22.91 -1.96
C HIS A 431 6.21 21.46 -1.99
N VAL A 432 5.35 20.54 -2.42
CA VAL A 432 5.68 19.12 -2.53
C VAL A 432 5.80 18.75 -4.01
N PHE A 433 6.93 18.16 -4.38
CA PHE A 433 7.18 17.54 -5.66
C PHE A 433 7.08 16.03 -5.53
N THR A 434 6.71 15.35 -6.60
CA THR A 434 6.54 13.90 -6.59
C THR A 434 7.03 13.32 -7.88
N ASP A 435 7.89 12.30 -7.78
CA ASP A 435 8.36 11.53 -8.92
C ASP A 435 8.82 10.13 -8.46
N ASN A 436 9.10 9.23 -9.39
CA ASN A 436 9.58 7.88 -9.07
C ASN A 436 11.09 7.80 -9.26
N MET A 437 11.80 7.23 -8.28
CA MET A 437 13.19 6.82 -8.44
C MET A 437 13.27 5.91 -9.67
N PRO A 438 14.24 6.10 -10.59
CA PRO A 438 14.36 5.22 -11.74
C PRO A 438 14.47 3.76 -11.31
N TYR A 439 13.88 2.86 -12.10
CA TYR A 439 13.96 1.42 -11.85
C TYR A 439 15.29 0.82 -12.26
N GLN A 440 16.04 1.51 -13.12
CA GLN A 440 17.31 1.05 -13.67
C GLN A 440 18.45 1.98 -13.25
N PRO A 441 19.65 1.44 -12.97
CA PRO A 441 20.83 2.24 -12.69
C PRO A 441 21.20 3.19 -13.85
N ASP A 442 21.82 4.33 -13.53
CA ASP A 442 22.25 5.33 -14.52
C ASP A 442 23.26 4.77 -15.55
N LYS A 443 23.97 3.71 -15.17
CA LYS A 443 24.96 3.01 -16.01
C LYS A 443 24.62 1.54 -16.09
N ILE A 444 24.75 0.96 -17.29
CA ILE A 444 24.56 -0.49 -17.51
C ILE A 444 25.50 -1.28 -16.59
N GLY A 445 24.93 -2.20 -15.80
CA GLY A 445 25.66 -2.99 -14.79
C GLY A 445 26.05 -2.21 -13.53
N GLY A 446 25.64 -0.95 -13.39
CA GLY A 446 25.78 -0.16 -12.18
C GLY A 446 24.77 -0.57 -11.10
N LYS A 447 24.82 0.12 -9.96
CA LYS A 447 23.92 -0.11 -8.82
C LYS A 447 23.03 1.08 -8.47
N THR A 448 23.43 2.28 -8.87
CA THR A 448 22.79 3.53 -8.45
C THR A 448 22.06 4.21 -9.59
N ALA A 449 20.97 4.90 -9.26
CA ALA A 449 20.26 5.77 -10.18
C ALA A 449 20.06 7.16 -9.56
N THR A 450 19.95 8.18 -10.40
CA THR A 450 19.75 9.57 -9.96
C THR A 450 18.34 10.02 -10.29
N LEU A 451 17.55 10.34 -9.26
CA LEU A 451 16.29 11.05 -9.42
C LEU A 451 16.55 12.56 -9.36
N LYS A 452 16.11 13.28 -10.39
CA LYS A 452 16.27 14.74 -10.50
C LYS A 452 14.93 15.44 -10.45
N PHE A 453 14.76 16.36 -9.50
CA PHE A 453 13.65 17.31 -9.44
C PHE A 453 14.09 18.67 -10.00
N ASN A 454 13.27 19.21 -10.91
CA ASN A 454 13.39 20.57 -11.41
C ASN A 454 12.61 21.50 -10.48
N ILE A 455 13.29 22.43 -9.80
CA ILE A 455 12.63 23.40 -8.91
C ILE A 455 12.33 24.67 -9.72
N PRO A 456 11.05 25.01 -9.96
CA PRO A 456 10.68 26.16 -10.78
C PRO A 456 11.21 27.47 -10.21
N TYR A 457 11.77 28.33 -11.06
CA TYR A 457 12.28 29.64 -10.67
C TYR A 457 11.22 30.52 -9.97
N GLU A 458 9.94 30.37 -10.34
CA GLU A 458 8.82 31.10 -9.72
C GLU A 458 8.73 30.92 -8.19
N LEU A 459 9.09 29.73 -7.69
CA LEU A 459 9.10 29.44 -6.25
C LEU A 459 10.30 30.07 -5.54
N LEU A 460 11.34 30.42 -6.29
CA LEU A 460 12.61 30.91 -5.78
C LEU A 460 12.73 32.43 -5.84
N LYS A 461 12.16 33.08 -6.86
CA LYS A 461 12.24 34.54 -7.04
C LYS A 461 11.53 35.31 -5.93
N ASN A 462 11.95 36.55 -5.68
CA ASN A 462 11.35 37.49 -4.71
C ASN A 462 11.27 36.96 -3.26
N ASN A 463 12.17 36.07 -2.86
CA ASN A 463 12.30 35.60 -1.48
C ASN A 463 13.42 36.41 -0.78
N LEU A 464 13.12 37.61 -0.29
CA LEU A 464 14.15 38.48 0.31
C LEU A 464 14.61 37.95 1.67
N ALA A 465 15.90 38.13 1.98
CA ALA A 465 16.42 37.97 3.33
C ALA A 465 15.66 38.87 4.33
N PHE A 466 15.72 38.54 5.61
CA PHE A 466 15.21 39.41 6.68
C PHE A 466 16.17 40.58 6.92
N PRO A 467 15.69 41.70 7.51
CA PRO A 467 16.53 42.87 7.77
C PRO A 467 17.80 42.60 8.58
N TYR A 468 17.81 41.54 9.39
CA TYR A 468 18.91 41.19 10.30
C TYR A 468 19.29 39.69 10.29
N SER A 469 18.76 38.91 9.34
CA SER A 469 19.10 37.50 9.18
C SER A 469 18.81 37.04 7.75
N ASP A 470 19.51 36.03 7.28
CA ASP A 470 19.21 35.44 5.99
C ASP A 470 17.83 34.77 6.00
N GLY A 471 17.22 34.63 4.83
CA GLY A 471 16.11 33.70 4.65
C GLY A 471 16.59 32.26 4.78
N GLU A 472 15.68 31.34 5.03
CA GLU A 472 16.00 29.91 5.17
C GLU A 472 15.35 29.12 4.04
N ILE A 473 16.05 28.12 3.53
CA ILE A 473 15.52 27.15 2.58
C ILE A 473 15.88 25.74 3.03
N PHE A 474 14.91 24.84 2.95
CA PHE A 474 15.09 23.43 3.29
C PHE A 474 14.53 22.54 2.19
N PHE A 475 15.21 21.44 1.96
CA PHE A 475 14.70 20.31 1.20
C PHE A 475 14.77 19.07 2.09
N ASP A 476 13.67 18.36 2.20
CA ASP A 476 13.66 16.99 2.69
C ASP A 476 12.75 16.13 1.82
N TYR A 477 12.85 14.81 1.96
CA TYR A 477 12.05 13.91 1.15
C TYR A 477 11.64 12.67 1.94
N GLN A 478 10.58 12.01 1.46
CA GLN A 478 10.03 10.81 2.05
C GLN A 478 9.56 9.81 1.00
N ILE A 479 9.50 8.54 1.40
CA ILE A 479 8.93 7.43 0.66
C ILE A 479 7.68 6.99 1.42
N GLY A 480 6.52 7.03 0.76
CA GLY A 480 5.22 6.89 1.43
C GLY A 480 4.70 8.23 2.00
N HIS A 481 3.52 8.18 2.60
CA HIS A 481 2.86 9.34 3.19
C HIS A 481 2.97 9.31 4.73
N ASP A 482 2.85 10.47 5.39
CA ASP A 482 2.97 10.55 6.86
C ASP A 482 1.96 9.64 7.60
N ASP A 483 0.86 9.23 6.94
CA ASP A 483 -0.15 8.32 7.46
C ASP A 483 0.11 6.82 7.16
N ASP A 484 1.20 6.50 6.45
CA ASP A 484 1.66 5.14 6.22
C ASP A 484 2.53 4.68 7.40
N SER A 485 2.33 3.44 7.87
CA SER A 485 3.12 2.87 8.97
C SER A 485 4.58 2.59 8.61
N ASP A 486 4.88 2.51 7.31
CA ASP A 486 6.19 2.19 6.74
C ASP A 486 6.82 3.40 6.04
N VAL A 487 6.35 4.61 6.32
CA VAL A 487 6.95 5.85 5.80
C VAL A 487 8.41 5.97 6.25
N THR A 488 9.28 6.29 5.30
CA THR A 488 10.71 6.52 5.55
C THR A 488 11.12 7.88 5.01
N TYR A 489 12.14 8.47 5.61
CA TYR A 489 12.57 9.85 5.33
C TYR A 489 14.05 9.92 4.97
N GLY A 490 14.39 10.85 4.08
CA GLY A 490 15.76 11.23 3.80
C GLY A 490 16.26 12.34 4.70
N GLY A 491 17.58 12.54 4.66
CA GLY A 491 18.25 13.64 5.32
C GLY A 491 17.76 15.00 4.82
N ILE A 492 17.89 16.01 5.67
CA ILE A 492 17.54 17.40 5.33
C ILE A 492 18.74 18.05 4.66
N TRP A 493 18.53 18.62 3.48
CA TRP A 493 19.41 19.67 2.99
C TRP A 493 18.89 21.03 3.47
N SER A 494 19.77 21.88 3.98
CA SER A 494 19.40 23.23 4.43
C SER A 494 20.40 24.27 3.93
N GLY A 495 19.91 25.45 3.54
CA GLY A 495 20.73 26.57 3.12
C GLY A 495 20.08 27.90 3.46
N TYR A 496 20.71 28.98 2.98
CA TYR A 496 20.31 30.35 3.27
C TYR A 496 19.91 31.10 2.01
N ILE A 497 18.95 32.01 2.10
CA ILE A 497 18.61 32.95 1.05
C ILE A 497 19.18 34.30 1.42
N VAL A 498 20.23 34.71 0.72
CA VAL A 498 21.01 35.92 1.08
C VAL A 498 20.55 37.12 0.25
N ILE A 499 20.12 36.92 -1.01
CA ILE A 499 19.61 37.98 -1.89
C ILE A 499 18.59 37.39 -2.88
N PHE A 500 17.32 37.86 -2.84
CA PHE A 500 16.31 37.75 -3.91
C PHE A 500 15.25 38.85 -3.87
#